data_AF-A0A553FML7-F1
#
_entry.id   AF-A0A553FML7-F1
#
_cell.length_a   1.000
_cell.length_b   1.000
_cell.length_c   1.000
_cell.angle_alpha   90.00
_cell.angle_beta   90.00
_cell.angle_gamma   90.00
#
_symmetry.space_group_name_H-M   'P 1'
#
loop_
_entity.id
_entity.type
_entity.pdbx_description
1 polymer ?
#
loop_
_entity_poly.entity_id
_entity_poly.type
_entity_poly.pdbx_seq_one_letter_code
_entity_poly.pdbx_strand_id
1 'polypeptide(L)'
;GYADLSCYGQTKFTTPNIDKLAAKGIKFTQHYSGSTVCAPSRSALMTGQHTGHTYIRGNKGHSNEGQHPLRTEDFTIAELFKQNGYATGAFGK
;
A
#
# COMPACT_ATOMS: atom_id res chain seq x y z
N GLY A 1 -7.53 -6.41 -7.78
CA GLY A 1 -7.98 -5.67 -8.97
C GLY A 1 -9.21 -4.85 -8.65
N TYR A 2 -9.48 -3.77 -9.40
CA TYR A 2 -10.58 -2.82 -9.10
C TYR A 2 -11.95 -3.51 -9.00
N ALA A 3 -12.21 -4.47 -9.90
CA ALA A 3 -13.47 -5.21 -9.97
C ALA A 3 -13.43 -6.58 -9.28
N ASP A 4 -12.52 -6.81 -8.32
CA ASP A 4 -12.43 -8.12 -7.63
C ASP A 4 -13.31 -8.23 -6.38
N LEU A 5 -13.93 -7.13 -5.95
CA LEU A 5 -14.80 -7.09 -4.77
C LEU A 5 -16.27 -7.07 -5.21
N SER A 6 -17.17 -7.75 -4.48
CA SER A 6 -18.61 -7.73 -4.80
C SER A 6 -19.21 -6.33 -4.70
N CYS A 7 -18.75 -5.49 -3.76
CA CYS A 7 -19.14 -4.07 -3.71
C CYS A 7 -18.64 -3.20 -4.89
N TYR A 8 -17.82 -3.76 -5.79
CA TYR A 8 -17.41 -3.16 -7.07
C TYR A 8 -17.98 -3.88 -8.30
N GLY A 9 -18.95 -4.79 -8.12
CA GLY A 9 -19.76 -5.37 -9.21
C GLY A 9 -19.34 -6.77 -9.66
N GLN A 10 -18.36 -7.41 -9.01
CA GLN A 10 -17.98 -8.78 -9.31
C GLN A 10 -19.06 -9.78 -8.84
N THR A 11 -19.30 -10.88 -9.57
CA THR A 11 -20.41 -11.83 -9.33
C THR A 11 -20.00 -13.28 -9.08
N LYS A 12 -18.71 -13.63 -9.18
CA LYS A 12 -18.23 -15.03 -9.08
C LYS A 12 -18.14 -15.58 -7.65
N PHE A 13 -18.09 -14.70 -6.65
CA PHE A 13 -17.94 -14.98 -5.22
C PHE A 13 -18.35 -13.75 -4.41
N THR A 14 -18.44 -13.88 -3.08
CA THR A 14 -18.84 -12.77 -2.20
C THR A 14 -17.67 -12.33 -1.32
N THR A 15 -17.60 -11.02 -1.03
CA THR A 15 -16.61 -10.42 -0.12
C THR A 15 -17.29 -9.78 1.10
N PRO A 16 -18.04 -10.55 1.91
CA PRO A 16 -19.03 -10.00 2.85
C PRO A 16 -18.45 -9.04 3.90
N ASN A 17 -17.25 -9.31 4.40
CA ASN A 17 -16.60 -8.44 5.40
C ASN A 17 -16.16 -7.10 4.79
N ILE A 18 -15.69 -7.10 3.54
CA ILE A 18 -15.29 -5.87 2.83
C ILE A 18 -16.52 -5.09 2.38
N ASP A 19 -17.58 -5.76 1.95
CA ASP A 19 -18.84 -5.12 1.59
C ASP A 19 -19.47 -4.40 2.79
N LYS A 20 -19.42 -5.02 3.98
CA LYS A 20 -19.85 -4.39 5.24
C LYS A 20 -19.02 -3.15 5.57
N LEU A 21 -17.71 -3.17 5.32
CA LEU A 21 -16.84 -2.00 5.51
C LEU A 21 -17.23 -0.88 4.53
N ALA A 22 -17.44 -1.20 3.25
CA ALA A 22 -17.87 -0.24 2.24
C ALA A 22 -19.23 0.38 2.54
N ALA A 23 -20.19 -0.40 3.05
CA ALA A 23 -21.53 0.07 3.41
C ALA A 23 -21.56 1.01 4.64
N LYS A 24 -20.54 0.95 5.50
CA LYS A 24 -20.43 1.76 6.73
C LYS A 24 -19.42 2.89 6.64
N GLY A 25 -18.78 3.05 5.49
CA GLY A 25 -17.67 3.99 5.29
C GLY A 25 -17.73 4.66 3.94
N ILE A 26 -16.55 4.98 3.41
CA ILE A 26 -16.38 5.62 2.11
C ILE A 26 -15.86 4.61 1.10
N LYS A 27 -16.49 4.55 -0.06
CA LYS A 27 -16.06 3.74 -1.21
C LYS A 27 -15.52 4.65 -2.32
N PHE A 28 -14.24 4.54 -2.62
CA PHE A 28 -13.60 5.34 -3.67
C PHE A 28 -13.73 4.68 -5.04
N THR A 29 -14.37 5.36 -5.98
CA THR A 29 -14.43 4.90 -7.38
C THR A 29 -13.20 5.31 -8.21
N GLN A 30 -12.33 6.15 -7.65
CA GLN A 30 -11.12 6.66 -8.29
C GLN A 30 -9.95 6.67 -7.29
N HIS A 31 -9.43 5.49 -6.95
CA HIS A 31 -8.24 5.34 -6.10
C HIS A 31 -7.11 4.64 -6.90
N TYR A 32 -5.97 5.33 -7.04
CA TYR A 32 -4.85 4.88 -7.85
C TYR A 32 -3.66 4.51 -6.98
N SER A 33 -2.96 3.44 -7.34
CA SER A 33 -1.70 3.07 -6.70
C SER A 33 -0.56 3.99 -7.14
N GLY A 34 0.44 4.20 -6.30
CA GLY A 34 1.60 5.05 -6.65
C GLY A 34 2.42 4.51 -7.83
N SER A 35 2.34 3.21 -8.10
CA SER A 35 2.93 2.54 -9.26
C SER A 35 2.12 1.30 -9.64
N THR A 36 2.35 0.77 -10.84
CA THR A 36 1.78 -0.48 -11.34
C THR A 36 2.47 -1.73 -10.78
N VAL A 37 3.60 -1.58 -10.06
CA VAL A 37 4.36 -2.70 -9.47
C VAL A 37 4.64 -2.49 -7.98
N CYS A 38 4.88 -3.60 -7.27
CA CYS A 38 4.75 -3.64 -5.81
C CYS A 38 5.72 -2.75 -5.03
N ALA A 39 7.04 -2.81 -5.27
CA ALA A 39 8.03 -2.09 -4.48
C ALA A 39 7.89 -0.56 -4.58
N PRO A 40 7.81 0.05 -5.78
CA PRO A 40 7.59 1.49 -5.92
C PRO A 40 6.21 1.94 -5.40
N SER A 41 5.16 1.13 -5.57
CA SER A 41 3.82 1.45 -5.03
C SER A 41 3.83 1.50 -3.50
N ARG A 42 4.48 0.53 -2.85
CA ARG A 42 4.67 0.49 -1.39
C ARG A 42 5.54 1.63 -0.91
N SER A 43 6.62 1.94 -1.63
CA SER A 43 7.49 3.08 -1.31
C SER A 43 6.71 4.40 -1.33
N ALA A 44 5.89 4.64 -2.36
CA ALA A 44 5.04 5.82 -2.42
C ALA A 44 4.02 5.89 -1.27
N LEU A 45 3.39 4.75 -0.92
CA LEU A 45 2.47 4.67 0.21
C LEU A 45 3.16 5.01 1.53
N MET A 46 4.35 4.45 1.76
CA MET A 46 5.05 4.59 3.04
C MET A 46 5.63 6.00 3.22
N THR A 47 6.17 6.62 2.16
CA THR A 47 6.81 7.95 2.26
C THR A 47 5.87 9.11 1.94
N GLY A 48 4.69 8.84 1.37
CA GLY A 48 3.76 9.88 0.90
C GLY A 48 4.25 10.64 -0.33
N GLN A 49 5.33 10.18 -0.98
CA GLN A 49 5.93 10.85 -2.12
C GLN A 49 5.44 10.28 -3.45
N HIS A 50 5.40 11.14 -4.47
CA HIS A 50 5.25 10.68 -5.85
C HIS A 50 6.42 9.76 -6.24
N THR A 51 6.17 8.79 -7.12
CA THR A 51 7.19 7.81 -7.55
C THR A 51 8.33 8.39 -8.37
N GLY A 52 8.30 9.69 -8.71
CA GLY A 52 9.45 10.44 -9.21
C GLY A 52 10.42 10.91 -8.12
N HIS A 53 10.03 10.85 -6.84
CA HIS A 53 10.80 11.33 -5.69
C HIS A 53 11.17 10.25 -4.67
N THR A 54 10.57 9.05 -4.72
CA THR A 54 10.96 7.96 -3.82
C THR A 54 12.37 7.42 -4.14
N TYR A 55 12.98 6.53 -3.37
CA TYR A 55 14.22 5.88 -3.83
C TYR A 55 13.95 4.64 -4.69
N ILE A 56 12.86 3.93 -4.40
CA ILE A 56 12.48 2.69 -5.07
C ILE A 56 11.71 3.01 -6.36
N ARG A 57 12.31 2.68 -7.51
CA ARG A 57 11.74 2.90 -8.86
C ARG A 57 11.25 1.62 -9.55
N GLY A 58 11.50 0.45 -8.97
CA GLY A 58 11.13 -0.83 -9.57
C GLY A 58 11.32 -2.00 -8.63
N ASN A 59 10.89 -3.18 -9.07
CA ASN A 59 11.03 -4.44 -8.33
C ASN A 59 12.44 -5.02 -8.47
N LYS A 60 13.48 -4.24 -8.14
CA LYS A 60 14.86 -4.70 -8.19
C LYS A 60 15.10 -5.70 -7.05
N GLY A 61 15.60 -6.89 -7.39
CA GLY A 61 16.00 -7.88 -6.39
C GLY A 61 17.22 -7.41 -5.59
N HIS A 62 17.33 -7.91 -4.36
CA HIS A 62 18.50 -7.72 -3.51
C HIS A 62 19.26 -9.05 -3.34
N SER A 63 20.59 -8.99 -3.23
CA SER A 63 21.46 -10.18 -3.27
C SER A 63 21.23 -11.16 -2.12
N ASN A 64 20.69 -10.68 -1.01
CA ASN A 64 20.46 -11.45 0.22
C ASN A 64 18.99 -11.83 0.41
N GLU A 65 18.26 -12.03 -0.70
CA GLU A 65 16.81 -12.19 -0.80
C GLU A 65 16.00 -10.88 -0.71
N GLY A 66 14.81 -10.88 -1.29
CA GLY A 66 13.87 -9.76 -1.24
C GLY A 66 14.09 -8.68 -2.32
N GLN A 67 13.52 -7.49 -2.06
CA GLN A 67 13.59 -6.33 -2.95
C GLN A 67 14.55 -5.29 -2.36
N HIS A 68 15.17 -4.48 -3.22
CA HIS A 68 16.04 -3.39 -2.81
C HIS A 68 15.31 -2.51 -1.77
N PRO A 69 15.89 -2.27 -0.58
CA PRO A 69 15.18 -1.65 0.53
C PRO A 69 15.10 -0.13 0.38
N LEU A 70 14.15 0.47 1.11
CA LEU A 70 14.18 1.91 1.39
C LEU A 70 15.52 2.29 2.02
N ARG A 71 15.95 3.54 1.82
CA ARG A 71 17.15 4.03 2.47
C ARG A 71 16.84 4.34 3.93
N THR A 72 17.85 4.33 4.78
CA THR A 72 17.70 4.64 6.20
C THR A 72 17.17 6.05 6.43
N GLU A 73 17.43 6.99 5.51
CA GLU A 73 16.92 8.36 5.57
C GLU A 73 15.50 8.56 5.01
N ASP A 74 14.89 7.54 4.38
CA ASP A 74 13.55 7.67 3.83
C ASP A 74 12.51 7.60 4.96
N PHE A 75 11.98 8.77 5.36
CA PHE A 75 10.98 8.86 6.41
C PHE A 75 9.62 8.28 6.00
N THR A 76 9.02 7.50 6.89
CA THR A 76 7.79 6.75 6.64
C THR A 76 6.63 7.20 7.52
N ILE A 77 5.41 6.89 7.07
CA ILE A 77 4.18 7.08 7.85
C ILE A 77 4.21 6.32 9.19
N ALA A 78 4.91 5.18 9.25
CA ALA A 78 5.09 4.43 10.48
C ALA A 78 5.95 5.21 11.48
N GLU A 79 7.07 5.80 11.04
CA GLU A 79 7.90 6.65 11.90
C GLU A 79 7.16 7.90 12.36
N LEU A 80 6.37 8.52 11.47
CA LEU A 80 5.50 9.65 11.82
C LEU A 80 4.55 9.28 12.96
N PHE A 81 3.83 8.15 12.84
CA PHE A 81 2.93 7.70 13.89
C PHE A 81 3.67 7.32 15.17
N LYS A 82 4.81 6.64 15.06
CA LYS A 82 5.62 6.23 16.21
C LYS A 82 6.12 7.44 17.01
N GLN A 83 6.59 8.49 16.35
CA GLN A 83 7.00 9.75 16.99
C GLN A 83 5.84 10.44 17.71
N ASN A 84 4.59 10.20 17.28
CA ASN A 84 3.38 10.74 17.89
C ASN A 84 2.71 9.76 18.88
N GLY A 85 3.47 8.80 19.43
CA GLY A 85 3.01 7.93 20.52
C GLY A 85 2.18 6.72 20.09
N TYR A 86 2.00 6.47 18.80
CA TYR A 86 1.30 5.27 18.34
C TYR A 86 2.20 4.03 18.42
N ALA A 87 1.59 2.90 18.79
CA ALA A 87 2.18 1.59 18.56
C ALA A 87 2.07 1.23 17.08
N THR A 88 3.18 0.87 16.44
CA THR A 88 3.24 0.54 15.02
C THR A 88 3.67 -0.91 14.84
N GLY A 89 3.06 -1.62 13.88
CA GLY A 89 3.41 -2.99 13.54
C GLY A 89 3.22 -3.29 12.06
N ALA A 90 3.98 -4.24 11.53
CA ALA A 90 3.90 -4.70 10.14
C ALA A 90 3.72 -6.23 10.12
N PHE A 91 2.79 -6.71 9.29
CA PHE A 91 2.45 -8.14 9.19
C PHE A 91 2.31 -8.52 7.71
N GLY A 92 3.07 -9.53 7.27
CA GLY A 92 3.14 -9.93 5.86
C GLY A 92 4.17 -9.14 5.05
N LYS A 93 4.03 -9.18 3.71
CA LYS A 93 4.89 -8.42 2.78
C LYS A 93 4.64 -6.93 2.90
#